data_AF-A0A5K7ZUL2-F1
#
_entry.id   AF-A0A5K7ZUL2-F1
#
_cell.length_a   1.000
_cell.length_b   1.000
_cell.length_c   1.000
_cell.angle_alpha   90.00
_cell.angle_beta   90.00
_cell.angle_gamma   90.00
#
_symmetry.space_group_name_H-M   'P 1'
#
loop_
_entity.id
_entity.type
_entity.pdbx_description
1 polymer ?
#
loop_
_entity_poly.entity_id
_entity_poly.type
_entity_poly.pdbx_seq_one_letter_code
_entity_poly.pdbx_strand_id
1 'polypeptide(L)'
;MNPRPLAAEGMELKNIFYMRTQEHARQQVAALEGARRAVVLGGGLVGFKAAYGLLRRGLAVTLLITSGYPLSMQVDPVAGQMILDELVRHIENRVPIRLPAEMLMRPGFNFGQLL
;
A
#
# COMPACT_ATOMS: atom_id res chain seq x y z
N MET A 1 -9.56 0.61 -18.07
CA MET A 1 -9.94 1.28 -16.80
C MET A 1 -8.73 2.01 -16.24
N ASN A 2 -8.93 3.26 -15.81
CA ASN A 2 -7.92 4.08 -15.16
C ASN A 2 -7.87 3.78 -13.64
N PRO A 3 -6.75 4.08 -12.96
CA PRO A 3 -6.70 4.05 -11.50
C PRO A 3 -7.80 4.93 -10.90
N ARG A 4 -8.39 4.50 -9.78
CA ARG A 4 -9.32 5.36 -9.04
C ARG A 4 -8.53 6.50 -8.39
N PRO A 5 -8.86 7.76 -8.67
CA PRO A 5 -8.18 8.88 -8.03
C PRO A 5 -8.46 8.91 -6.53
N LEU A 6 -7.46 9.31 -5.76
CA LEU A 6 -7.59 9.52 -4.32
C LEU A 6 -7.92 10.99 -4.05
N ALA A 7 -9.02 11.25 -3.34
CA ALA A 7 -9.35 12.59 -2.86
C ALA A 7 -8.73 12.78 -1.48
N ALA A 8 -7.53 13.37 -1.45
CA ALA A 8 -6.81 13.71 -0.23
C ALA A 8 -6.03 15.03 -0.42
N GLU A 9 -5.64 15.66 0.67
CA GLU A 9 -4.69 16.78 0.63
C GLU A 9 -3.26 16.27 0.36
N GLY A 10 -2.42 17.07 -0.29
CA GLY A 10 -1.02 16.70 -0.56
C GLY A 10 -0.82 15.79 -1.76
N MET A 11 -1.82 15.65 -2.64
CA MET A 11 -1.72 14.80 -3.84
C MET A 11 -0.71 15.31 -4.87
N GLU A 12 -0.24 16.55 -4.73
CA GLU A 12 0.82 17.19 -5.51
C GLU A 12 2.25 16.84 -5.07
N LEU A 13 2.41 16.10 -3.96
CA LEU A 13 3.73 15.68 -3.47
C LEU A 13 4.42 14.71 -4.45
N LYS A 14 5.75 14.88 -4.59
CA LYS A 14 6.57 14.22 -5.64
C LYS A 14 6.60 12.69 -5.61
N ASN A 15 6.29 12.06 -4.47
CA ASN A 15 6.47 10.61 -4.26
C ASN A 15 5.12 9.85 -4.19
N ILE A 16 4.10 10.36 -4.86
CA ILE A 16 2.78 9.73 -4.98
C ILE A 16 2.62 9.20 -6.40
N PHE A 17 2.41 7.89 -6.53
CA PHE A 17 2.34 7.21 -7.83
C PHE A 17 1.14 6.29 -7.93
N TYR A 18 0.50 6.27 -9.09
CA TYR A 18 -0.40 5.18 -9.48
C TYR A 18 0.40 3.99 -10.01
N MET A 19 -0.21 2.82 -10.15
CA MET A 19 0.41 1.64 -10.77
C MET A 19 -0.54 1.02 -11.81
N ARG A 20 -0.35 1.37 -13.08
CA ARG A 20 -1.24 0.90 -14.17
C ARG A 20 -0.52 0.76 -15.51
N THR A 21 0.25 1.76 -15.88
CA THR A 21 1.01 1.79 -17.12
C THR A 21 2.45 1.40 -16.86
N GLN A 22 3.19 1.08 -17.92
CA GLN A 22 4.64 0.87 -17.81
C GLN A 22 5.35 2.14 -17.32
N GLU A 23 4.85 3.30 -17.73
CA GLU A 23 5.43 4.59 -17.33
C GLU A 23 5.31 4.82 -15.82
N HIS A 24 4.15 4.53 -15.23
CA HIS A 24 3.98 4.56 -13.78
C HIS A 24 5.02 3.67 -13.06
N ALA A 25 5.29 2.47 -13.58
CA ALA A 25 6.28 1.57 -12.98
C ALA A 25 7.71 2.12 -13.09
N ARG A 26 8.07 2.77 -14.21
CA ARG A 26 9.38 3.42 -14.37
C ARG A 26 9.57 4.56 -13.37
N GLN A 27 8.57 5.42 -13.22
CA GLN A 27 8.59 6.52 -12.26
C GLN A 27 8.75 6.03 -10.83
N GLN A 28 8.01 4.99 -10.45
CA GLN A 28 8.15 4.36 -9.13
C GLN A 28 9.57 3.86 -8.91
N VAL A 29 10.15 3.10 -9.86
CA VAL A 29 11.51 2.57 -9.73
C VAL A 29 12.55 3.67 -9.60
N ALA A 30 12.44 4.74 -10.40
CA ALA A 30 13.33 5.89 -10.30
C ALA A 30 13.26 6.56 -8.92
N ALA A 31 12.06 6.67 -8.34
CA ALA A 31 11.85 7.25 -7.01
C ALA A 31 12.33 6.36 -5.84
N LEU A 32 12.78 5.13 -6.10
CA LEU A 32 13.31 4.25 -5.05
C LEU A 32 14.76 4.58 -4.65
N GLU A 33 15.46 5.42 -5.40
CA GLU A 33 16.83 5.81 -5.06
C GLU A 33 16.88 6.50 -3.69
N GLY A 34 17.61 5.90 -2.74
CA GLY A 34 17.68 6.37 -1.35
C GLY A 34 16.43 6.11 -0.49
N ALA A 35 15.36 5.55 -1.06
CA ALA A 35 14.14 5.24 -0.33
C ALA A 35 14.34 4.05 0.61
N ARG A 36 13.94 4.22 1.88
CA ARG A 36 13.99 3.15 2.90
C ARG A 36 12.61 2.61 3.25
N ARG A 37 11.57 3.40 3.00
CA ARG A 37 10.19 3.11 3.36
C ARG A 37 9.26 3.42 2.20
N ALA A 38 8.19 2.65 2.09
CA ALA A 38 7.13 2.88 1.13
C ALA A 38 5.77 2.59 1.76
N VAL A 39 4.74 3.26 1.28
CA VAL A 39 3.35 2.98 1.63
C VAL A 39 2.64 2.54 0.35
N VAL A 40 1.90 1.43 0.43
CA VAL A 40 1.06 0.92 -0.64
C VAL A 40 -0.40 1.07 -0.23
N LEU A 41 -1.17 1.81 -1.03
CA LEU A 41 -2.61 1.98 -0.83
C LEU A 41 -3.37 0.95 -1.67
N GLY A 42 -4.05 0.03 -0.99
CA GLY A 42 -4.94 -0.96 -1.58
C GLY A 42 -4.51 -2.41 -1.36
N GLY A 43 -5.42 -3.22 -0.82
CA GLY A 43 -5.19 -4.63 -0.47
C GLY A 43 -5.52 -5.64 -1.56
N GLY A 44 -5.65 -5.22 -2.81
CA GLY A 44 -5.93 -6.11 -3.95
C GLY A 44 -4.65 -6.69 -4.56
N LEU A 45 -4.79 -7.52 -5.60
CA LEU A 45 -3.67 -8.20 -6.27
C LEU A 45 -2.54 -7.25 -6.73
N VAL A 46 -2.89 -6.06 -7.23
CA VAL A 46 -1.89 -5.07 -7.70
C VAL A 46 -1.09 -4.53 -6.52
N GLY A 47 -1.76 -4.12 -5.44
CA GLY A 47 -1.10 -3.62 -4.24
C GLY A 47 -0.19 -4.68 -3.60
N PHE A 48 -0.63 -5.94 -3.57
CA PHE A 48 0.20 -7.05 -3.10
C PHE A 48 1.47 -7.26 -3.93
N LYS A 49 1.36 -7.23 -5.26
CA LYS A 49 2.52 -7.34 -6.15
C LYS A 49 3.49 -6.17 -5.97
N ALA A 50 2.96 -4.95 -5.82
CA ALA A 50 3.76 -3.76 -5.55
C ALA A 50 4.50 -3.89 -4.21
N ALA A 51 3.76 -4.22 -3.14
CA ALA A 51 4.31 -4.38 -1.80
C ALA A 51 5.41 -5.45 -1.76
N TYR A 52 5.15 -6.62 -2.36
CA TYR A 52 6.15 -7.67 -2.51
C TYR A 52 7.39 -7.21 -3.27
N GLY A 53 7.22 -6.49 -4.39
CA GLY A 53 8.32 -5.95 -5.17
C GLY A 53 9.19 -4.95 -4.38
N LEU A 54 8.58 -4.13 -3.53
CA LEU A 54 9.26 -3.17 -2.67
C LEU A 54 9.99 -3.87 -1.50
N LEU A 55 9.36 -4.86 -0.88
CA LEU A 55 9.97 -5.70 0.16
C LEU A 55 11.22 -6.42 -0.37
N ARG A 56 11.14 -6.99 -1.59
CA ARG A 56 12.26 -7.66 -2.28
C ARG A 56 13.42 -6.71 -2.60
N ARG A 57 13.17 -5.40 -2.63
CA ARG A 57 14.18 -4.35 -2.80
C ARG A 57 14.72 -3.82 -1.47
N GLY A 58 14.31 -4.41 -0.34
CA GLY A 58 14.82 -4.07 0.97
C GLY A 58 14.12 -2.90 1.66
N LEU A 59 13.02 -2.37 1.11
CA LEU A 59 12.24 -1.33 1.77
C LEU A 59 11.42 -1.92 2.93
N ALA A 60 11.13 -1.09 3.94
CA ALA A 60 10.01 -1.32 4.85
C ALA A 60 8.73 -0.79 4.19
N VAL A 61 7.68 -1.61 4.13
CA VAL A 61 6.51 -1.37 3.28
C VAL A 61 5.23 -1.42 4.09
N THR A 62 4.56 -0.29 4.29
CA THR A 62 3.23 -0.28 4.93
C THR A 62 2.15 -0.56 3.89
N LEU A 63 1.32 -1.59 4.09
CA LEU A 63 0.16 -1.88 3.24
C LEU A 63 -1.12 -1.39 3.92
N LEU A 64 -1.74 -0.36 3.35
CA LEU A 64 -2.99 0.20 3.85
C LEU A 64 -4.16 -0.33 3.04
N ILE A 65 -5.13 -0.92 3.73
CA ILE A 65 -6.32 -1.51 3.13
C ILE A 65 -7.55 -0.99 3.87
N THR A 66 -8.64 -0.78 3.14
CA THR A 66 -9.92 -0.33 3.72
C THR A 66 -10.87 -1.48 3.99
N SER A 67 -10.60 -2.66 3.42
CA SER A 67 -11.34 -3.89 3.64
C SER A 67 -10.97 -4.53 4.98
N GLY A 68 -11.86 -5.35 5.53
CA GLY A 68 -11.58 -6.08 6.78
C GLY A 68 -10.40 -7.05 6.67
N TYR A 69 -10.09 -7.52 5.47
CA TYR A 69 -9.01 -8.45 5.17
C TYR A 69 -8.44 -8.20 3.75
N PRO A 70 -7.19 -8.62 3.46
CA PRO A 70 -6.59 -8.49 2.13
C PRO A 70 -7.29 -9.37 1.10
N LEU A 71 -7.21 -8.99 -0.17
CA LEU A 71 -7.77 -9.76 -1.30
C LEU A 71 -9.28 -10.03 -1.15
N SER A 72 -10.03 -9.12 -0.53
CA SER A 72 -11.47 -9.28 -0.26
C SER A 72 -12.37 -9.37 -1.49
N MET A 73 -11.83 -9.11 -2.68
CA MET A 73 -12.54 -9.31 -3.96
C MET A 73 -12.20 -10.67 -4.59
N GLN A 74 -11.27 -11.43 -4.00
CA GLN A 74 -10.75 -12.68 -4.53
C GLN A 74 -11.05 -13.87 -3.61
N VAL A 75 -11.10 -13.65 -2.30
CA VAL A 75 -11.31 -14.71 -1.31
C VAL A 75 -12.41 -14.33 -0.33
N ASP A 76 -12.98 -15.34 0.33
CA ASP A 76 -13.93 -15.15 1.42
C ASP A 76 -13.22 -14.68 2.72
N PRO A 77 -13.99 -14.28 3.76
CA PRO A 77 -13.40 -13.79 5.01
C PRO A 77 -12.54 -14.80 5.75
N VAL A 78 -12.83 -16.10 5.66
CA VAL A 78 -12.07 -17.14 6.37
C VAL A 78 -10.68 -17.25 5.75
N ALA A 79 -10.61 -17.45 4.44
CA ALA A 79 -9.35 -17.48 3.72
C ALA A 79 -8.60 -16.15 3.80
N GLY A 80 -9.31 -15.04 3.74
CA GLY A 80 -8.77 -13.70 3.91
C GLY A 80 -8.08 -13.47 5.26
N GLN A 81 -8.68 -13.99 6.34
CA GLN A 81 -8.08 -13.92 7.67
C GLN A 81 -6.83 -14.79 7.78
N MET A 82 -6.83 -16.00 7.20
CA MET A 82 -5.63 -16.85 7.17
C MET A 82 -4.46 -16.15 6.45
N ILE A 83 -4.75 -15.44 5.36
CA ILE A 83 -3.75 -14.64 4.64
C ILE A 83 -3.25 -13.49 5.52
N LEU A 84 -4.15 -12.77 6.19
CA LEU A 84 -3.76 -11.68 7.09
C LEU A 84 -2.86 -12.17 8.22
N ASP A 85 -3.22 -13.27 8.87
CA ASP A 85 -2.46 -13.86 9.96
C ASP A 85 -1.06 -14.27 9.49
N GLU A 86 -0.95 -14.87 8.30
CA GLU A 86 0.33 -15.27 7.72
C GLU A 86 1.21 -14.06 7.38
N LEU A 87 0.62 -12.97 6.86
CA LEU A 87 1.34 -11.72 6.59
C LEU A 87 1.84 -11.06 7.87
N VAL A 88 1.03 -11.06 8.93
CA VAL A 88 1.44 -10.52 10.24
C VAL A 88 2.56 -11.35 10.83
N ARG A 89 2.47 -12.68 10.75
CA ARG A 89 3.45 -13.62 11.28
C ARG A 89 4.81 -13.55 10.58
N HIS A 90 4.84 -13.44 9.26
CA HIS A 90 6.09 -13.50 8.50
C HIS A 90 6.69 -12.14 8.18
N ILE A 91 5.92 -11.05 8.34
CA ILE A 91 6.35 -9.70 7.99
C ILE A 91 6.46 -8.81 9.25
N GLU A 92 6.86 -9.43 10.37
CA GLU A 92 6.94 -8.89 11.73
C GLU A 92 7.68 -7.55 11.92
N ASN A 93 8.37 -6.99 10.92
CA ASN A 93 9.07 -5.71 11.05
C ASN A 93 8.94 -4.78 9.83
N ARG A 94 8.10 -5.11 8.85
CA ARG A 94 8.11 -4.40 7.56
C ARG A 94 6.76 -4.09 6.96
N VAL A 95 5.62 -4.54 7.50
CA VAL A 95 4.30 -4.12 7.02
C VAL A 95 3.37 -3.92 8.23
N PRO A 96 3.23 -2.70 8.76
CA PRO A 96 2.07 -2.39 9.58
C PRO A 96 0.83 -2.46 8.68
N ILE A 97 0.24 -3.64 8.56
CA ILE A 97 -1.10 -3.78 8.00
C ILE A 97 -2.03 -3.26 9.07
N ARG A 98 -2.64 -2.11 8.78
CA ARG A 98 -3.87 -1.54 9.36
C ARG A 98 -3.66 -0.10 9.80
N LEU A 99 -4.12 0.81 8.95
CA LEU A 99 -4.85 1.97 9.44
C LEU A 99 -6.29 1.81 8.96
N PRO A 100 -7.29 2.00 9.81
CA PRO A 100 -8.68 2.04 9.38
C PRO A 100 -8.83 3.08 8.26
N ALA A 101 -9.65 2.78 7.25
CA ALA A 101 -9.94 3.71 6.15
C ALA A 101 -10.43 5.06 6.67
N GLU A 102 -11.20 5.03 7.76
CA GLU A 102 -11.70 6.22 8.47
C GLU A 102 -10.57 7.16 8.90
N MET A 103 -9.37 6.64 9.19
CA MET A 103 -8.22 7.45 9.62
C MET A 103 -7.55 8.18 8.45
N LEU A 104 -7.56 7.60 7.24
CA LEU A 104 -7.09 8.24 6.00
C LEU A 104 -8.05 9.33 5.50
N MET A 105 -9.33 9.23 5.86
CA MET A 105 -10.41 10.13 5.43
C MET A 105 -10.69 11.25 6.45
N ARG A 106 -9.90 11.35 7.54
CA ARG A 106 -10.03 12.42 8.53
C ARG A 106 -9.59 13.76 7.91
N PRO A 107 -10.36 14.84 8.07
CA PRO A 107 -9.88 16.19 7.76
C PRO A 107 -8.56 16.45 8.51
N GLY A 108 -7.50 16.81 7.77
CA GLY A 108 -6.15 17.03 8.32
C GLY A 108 -5.25 15.78 8.44
N PHE A 109 -5.59 14.65 7.81
CA PHE A 109 -4.67 13.50 7.73
C PHE A 109 -3.43 13.86 6.91
N ASN A 110 -2.25 13.78 7.53
CA ASN A 110 -0.98 14.13 6.90
C ASN A 110 -0.17 12.86 6.60
N PHE A 111 0.13 12.62 5.31
CA PHE A 111 0.92 11.47 4.86
C PHE A 111 2.34 11.42 5.45
N GLY A 112 2.89 12.54 5.92
CA GLY A 112 4.16 12.61 6.65
C GLY A 112 4.15 11.87 7.99
N GLN A 113 2.98 11.54 8.55
CA GLN A 113 2.84 10.71 9.75
C GLN A 113 2.97 9.20 9.48
N LEU A 114 3.02 8.78 8.20
CA LEU A 114 3.25 7.39 7.78
C LEU A 114 4.72 7.08 7.51
N LEU A 115 5.55 8.13 7.53
CA LEU A 115 7.01 8.12 7.47
C LEU A 115 7.54 8.60 8.84
#